data_AF-A0A0C2YAA7-F1
#
_entry.id   AF-A0A0C2YAA7-F1
#
_cell.length_a   1.000
_cell.length_b   1.000
_cell.length_c   1.000
_cell.angle_alpha   90.00
_cell.angle_beta   90.00
_cell.angle_gamma   90.00
#
_symmetry.space_group_name_H-M   'P 1'
#
loop_
_entity.id
_entity.type
_entity.pdbx_description
1 polymer ?
#
loop_
_entity_poly.entity_id
_entity_poly.type
_entity_poly.pdbx_seq_one_letter_code
_entity_poly.pdbx_strand_id
1 'polypeptide(L)'
;MSDFTVHPLLLYSQHDISPGHCSSILWDLREPPETARPVLNLEEPLSLLDLAQRATLPPLPILHITCDIFPVEWPIKVTRDGGVTVGDVIQAIHHTLSRRISHDEWHRLSLKQQDRIKIVFDNRCAMAENREVCRSDGVLRVDCVLYHTWFAGLSVSPGLDNTCILSLRRPRELAPSSPVRLS
;
A
#
# COMPACT_ATOMS: atom_id res chain seq x y z
N MET A 1 -25.79 4.04 -3.35
CA MET A 1 -24.79 3.70 -4.37
C MET A 1 -23.70 4.75 -4.26
N SER A 2 -22.43 4.39 -4.39
CA SER A 2 -21.34 5.36 -4.37
C SER A 2 -21.34 6.21 -5.63
N ASP A 3 -21.08 7.50 -5.51
CA ASP A 3 -21.16 8.48 -6.60
C ASP A 3 -19.96 8.45 -7.56
N PHE A 4 -19.02 7.52 -7.34
CA PHE A 4 -17.84 7.34 -8.17
C PHE A 4 -17.37 5.88 -8.22
N THR A 5 -16.58 5.59 -9.25
CA THR A 5 -15.84 4.33 -9.40
C THR A 5 -14.33 4.58 -9.29
N VAL A 6 -13.60 3.58 -8.79
CA VAL A 6 -12.14 3.61 -8.67
C VAL A 6 -11.50 3.10 -9.96
N HIS A 7 -10.37 3.70 -10.34
CA HIS A 7 -9.60 3.30 -11.50
C HIS A 7 -9.17 1.82 -11.45
N PRO A 8 -9.22 1.05 -12.55
CA PRO A 8 -8.87 -0.38 -12.55
C PRO A 8 -7.49 -0.70 -11.98
N LEU A 9 -6.49 0.17 -12.20
CA LEU A 9 -5.15 0.01 -11.62
C LEU A 9 -5.16 0.01 -10.09
N LEU A 10 -6.04 0.80 -9.48
CA LEU A 10 -6.15 0.94 -8.04
C LEU A 10 -7.19 -0.01 -7.44
N LEU A 11 -8.03 -0.64 -8.26
CA LEU A 11 -9.20 -1.38 -7.77
C LEU A 11 -8.80 -2.64 -7.00
N TYR A 12 -9.46 -2.84 -5.86
CA TYR A 12 -9.42 -4.11 -5.13
C TYR A 12 -10.39 -5.13 -5.76
N SER A 13 -9.91 -6.35 -5.97
CA SER A 13 -10.73 -7.49 -6.36
C SER A 13 -10.72 -8.58 -5.28
N GLN A 14 -11.88 -9.13 -4.95
CA GLN A 14 -11.98 -10.32 -4.10
C GLN A 14 -11.57 -11.60 -4.85
N HIS A 15 -11.58 -11.57 -6.18
CA HIS A 15 -11.19 -12.66 -7.05
C HIS A 15 -9.81 -12.39 -7.67
N ASP A 16 -9.06 -13.46 -7.92
CA ASP A 16 -7.79 -13.36 -8.63
C ASP A 16 -8.04 -12.80 -10.04
N ILE A 17 -7.51 -11.60 -10.32
CA ILE A 17 -7.54 -10.98 -11.65
C ILE A 17 -6.45 -11.55 -12.56
N SER A 18 -5.45 -12.17 -11.95
CA SER A 18 -4.33 -12.91 -12.51
C SER A 18 -3.90 -13.91 -11.42
N PRO A 19 -3.30 -15.07 -11.74
CA PRO A 19 -3.00 -16.10 -10.74
C PRO A 19 -2.28 -15.54 -9.50
N GLY A 20 -2.98 -15.50 -8.35
CA GLY A 20 -2.43 -14.99 -7.09
C GLY A 20 -2.41 -13.47 -6.91
N HIS A 21 -3.07 -12.70 -7.79
CA HIS A 21 -3.14 -11.25 -7.74
C HIS A 21 -4.58 -10.74 -7.63
N CYS A 22 -4.86 -9.94 -6.61
CA CYS A 22 -6.16 -9.28 -6.36
C CYS A 22 -6.20 -7.79 -6.76
N SER A 23 -5.11 -7.28 -7.33
CA SER A 23 -4.99 -5.93 -7.86
C SER A 23 -4.12 -5.95 -9.10
N SER A 24 -4.35 -4.99 -10.01
CA SER A 24 -3.57 -4.84 -11.24
C SER A 24 -2.16 -4.29 -10.98
N ILE A 25 -1.86 -3.85 -9.76
CA ILE A 25 -0.54 -3.39 -9.35
C ILE A 25 0.09 -4.39 -8.37
N LEU A 26 1.35 -4.71 -8.62
CA LEU A 26 2.26 -5.34 -7.68
C LEU A 26 3.15 -4.28 -7.06
N TRP A 27 3.02 -4.08 -5.74
CA TRP A 27 3.82 -3.09 -5.04
C TRP A 27 3.94 -3.44 -3.55
N ASP A 28 5.19 -3.45 -3.06
CA ASP A 28 5.48 -3.51 -1.63
C ASP A 28 5.57 -2.08 -1.09
N LEU A 29 4.75 -1.76 -0.10
CA LEU A 29 4.61 -0.42 0.48
C LEU A 29 5.86 0.07 1.20
N ARG A 30 6.82 -0.83 1.45
CA ARG A 30 8.14 -0.49 2.00
C ARG A 30 9.08 0.09 0.93
N GLU A 31 8.79 -0.17 -0.33
CA GLU A 31 9.58 0.26 -1.46
C GLU A 31 9.02 1.55 -2.07
N PRO A 32 9.88 2.37 -2.71
CA PRO A 32 9.45 3.60 -3.35
C PRO A 32 8.33 3.36 -4.40
N PRO A 33 7.42 4.33 -4.62
CA PRO A 33 6.35 4.23 -5.63
C PRO A 33 6.83 3.80 -7.03
N GLU A 34 8.07 4.13 -7.40
CA GLU A 34 8.70 3.80 -8.68
C GLU A 34 8.93 2.29 -8.86
N THR A 35 8.83 1.52 -7.77
CA THR A 35 8.91 0.06 -7.78
C THR A 35 7.55 -0.60 -8.04
N ALA A 36 6.45 0.16 -8.07
CA ALA A 36 5.15 -0.36 -8.44
C ALA A 36 5.17 -0.87 -9.89
N ARG A 37 4.68 -2.10 -10.10
CA ARG A 37 4.64 -2.78 -11.40
C ARG A 37 3.22 -3.17 -11.76
N PRO A 38 2.78 -3.06 -13.03
CA PRO A 38 1.54 -3.68 -13.45
C PRO A 38 1.71 -5.21 -13.45
N VAL A 39 0.72 -5.95 -12.95
CA VAL A 39 0.77 -7.42 -12.87
C VAL A 39 0.93 -8.09 -14.24
N LEU A 40 0.45 -7.43 -15.30
CA LEU A 40 0.59 -7.92 -16.68
C LEU A 40 1.98 -7.69 -17.28
N ASN A 41 2.81 -6.84 -16.67
CA ASN A 41 4.18 -6.58 -17.11
C ASN A 41 5.08 -6.26 -15.89
N LEU A 42 5.61 -7.30 -15.26
CA LEU A 42 6.40 -7.17 -14.03
C LEU A 42 7.81 -6.61 -14.24
N GLU A 43 8.29 -6.57 -15.49
CA GLU A 43 9.63 -6.09 -15.82
C GLU A 43 9.71 -4.55 -15.72
N GLU A 44 8.62 -3.86 -16.06
CA GLU A 44 8.61 -2.41 -16.22
C GLU A 44 7.76 -1.69 -15.16
N PRO A 45 8.22 -0.56 -14.60
CA PRO A 45 7.41 0.28 -13.72
C PRO A 45 6.12 0.75 -14.39
N LEU A 46 5.16 1.16 -13.56
CA LEU A 46 4.01 1.93 -14.05
C LEU A 46 4.50 3.12 -14.88
N SER A 47 3.94 3.26 -16.08
CA SER A 47 4.35 4.35 -16.98
C SER A 47 3.88 5.71 -16.45
N LEU A 48 4.50 6.79 -16.92
CA LEU A 48 4.01 8.15 -16.63
C LEU A 48 2.56 8.35 -17.08
N LEU A 49 2.13 7.65 -18.14
CA LEU A 49 0.75 7.69 -18.61
C LEU A 49 -0.20 6.97 -17.64
N ASP A 50 0.19 5.84 -17.06
CA ASP A 50 -0.58 5.14 -16.04
C ASP A 50 -0.75 6.00 -14.78
N LEU A 51 0.33 6.62 -14.34
CA LEU A 51 0.33 7.48 -13.16
C LEU A 51 -0.48 8.78 -13.38
N ALA A 52 -0.58 9.27 -14.61
CA ALA A 52 -1.34 10.47 -14.95
C ALA A 52 -2.86 10.22 -15.09
N GLN A 53 -3.31 8.97 -15.17
CA GLN A 53 -4.73 8.63 -15.27
C GLN A 53 -5.48 9.04 -13.99
N ARG A 54 -6.76 9.38 -14.12
CA ARG A 54 -7.61 9.78 -12.98
C ARG A 54 -7.84 8.58 -12.07
N ALA A 55 -7.71 8.78 -10.76
CA ALA A 55 -7.93 7.73 -9.77
C ALA A 55 -9.40 7.32 -9.66
N THR A 56 -10.32 8.19 -10.07
CA THR A 56 -11.76 7.96 -10.01
C THR A 56 -12.50 8.47 -11.24
N LEU A 57 -13.69 7.93 -11.47
CA LEU A 57 -14.66 8.40 -12.46
C LEU A 57 -16.04 8.59 -11.80
N PRO A 58 -16.60 9.81 -11.76
CA PRO A 58 -15.99 11.08 -12.20
C PRO A 58 -14.72 11.45 -11.41
N PRO A 59 -13.83 12.30 -11.96
CA PRO A 59 -12.61 12.73 -11.26
C PRO A 59 -12.95 13.50 -9.99
N LEU A 60 -12.43 13.03 -8.85
CA LEU A 60 -12.63 13.68 -7.55
C LEU A 60 -11.44 14.57 -7.19
N PRO A 61 -11.64 15.83 -6.78
CA PRO A 61 -10.55 16.72 -6.37
C PRO A 61 -9.96 16.35 -5.01
N ILE A 62 -10.72 15.64 -4.18
CA ILE A 62 -10.32 15.18 -2.86
C ILE A 62 -10.65 13.70 -2.76
N LEU A 63 -9.69 12.90 -2.28
CA LEU A 63 -9.89 11.48 -1.99
C LEU A 63 -9.32 11.16 -0.61
N HIS A 64 -10.15 10.58 0.26
CA HIS A 64 -9.73 10.06 1.55
C HIS A 64 -9.48 8.56 1.43
N ILE A 65 -8.42 8.07 2.04
CA ILE A 65 -8.07 6.66 2.06
C ILE A 65 -7.93 6.23 3.52
N THR A 66 -8.70 5.23 3.91
CA THR A 66 -8.64 4.59 5.24
C THR A 66 -8.06 3.19 5.12
N CYS A 67 -7.59 2.61 6.21
CA CYS A 67 -7.16 1.21 6.25
C CYS A 67 -7.42 0.65 7.64
N ASP A 68 -8.06 -0.51 7.72
CA ASP A 68 -8.43 -1.11 9.02
C ASP A 68 -7.23 -1.67 9.79
N ILE A 69 -6.06 -1.76 9.15
CA ILE A 69 -4.84 -2.29 9.77
C ILE A 69 -4.14 -1.25 10.63
N PHE A 70 -4.25 0.03 10.27
CA PHE A 70 -3.55 1.10 10.97
C PHE A 70 -4.51 2.15 11.56
N PRO A 71 -4.08 2.91 12.58
CA PRO A 71 -4.98 3.80 13.31
C PRO A 71 -5.61 4.88 12.42
N VAL A 72 -6.85 5.27 12.74
CA VAL A 72 -7.62 6.29 12.00
C VAL A 72 -6.90 7.65 12.00
N GLU A 73 -6.04 7.90 12.98
CA GLU A 73 -5.23 9.10 13.11
C GLU A 73 -4.10 9.21 12.07
N TRP A 74 -3.96 8.23 11.16
CA TRP A 74 -3.05 8.30 10.02
C TRP A 74 -3.82 8.61 8.74
N PRO A 75 -4.39 9.83 8.59
CA PRO A 75 -5.21 10.16 7.45
C PRO A 75 -4.36 10.16 6.19
N ILE A 76 -4.79 9.38 5.20
CA ILE A 76 -4.31 9.53 3.83
C ILE A 76 -5.35 10.39 3.13
N LYS A 77 -5.02 11.67 2.94
CA LYS A 77 -5.86 12.61 2.20
C LYS A 77 -5.09 13.11 0.99
N VAL A 78 -5.67 12.89 -0.18
CA VAL A 78 -5.13 13.34 -1.45
C VAL A 78 -5.98 14.50 -1.95
N THR A 79 -5.34 15.56 -2.42
CA THR A 79 -6.05 16.74 -2.95
C THR A 79 -5.33 17.24 -4.19
N ARG A 80 -6.10 17.43 -5.27
CA ARG A 80 -5.59 17.91 -6.55
C ARG A 80 -6.65 18.65 -7.33
N ASP A 81 -6.30 19.86 -7.76
CA ASP A 81 -7.14 20.64 -8.66
C ASP A 81 -7.30 19.91 -10.00
N GLY A 82 -8.56 19.76 -10.44
CA GLY A 82 -8.90 19.02 -11.64
C GLY A 82 -8.99 17.50 -11.49
N GLY A 83 -8.75 16.95 -10.28
CA GLY A 83 -9.00 15.55 -9.94
C GLY A 83 -7.74 14.76 -9.61
N VAL A 84 -7.81 13.95 -8.57
CA VAL A 84 -6.74 13.04 -8.09
C VAL A 84 -6.36 12.02 -9.17
N THR A 85 -5.06 11.78 -9.35
CA THR A 85 -4.51 10.77 -10.26
C THR A 85 -4.08 9.50 -9.55
N VAL A 86 -3.84 8.44 -10.31
CA VAL A 86 -3.25 7.18 -9.80
C VAL A 86 -1.91 7.44 -9.12
N GLY A 87 -1.07 8.28 -9.72
CA GLY A 87 0.22 8.66 -9.14
C GLY A 87 0.10 9.37 -7.80
N ASP A 88 -0.85 10.32 -7.68
CA ASP A 88 -1.07 11.02 -6.41
C ASP A 88 -1.47 10.05 -5.28
N VAL A 89 -2.30 9.04 -5.60
CA VAL A 89 -2.74 8.02 -4.64
C VAL A 89 -1.57 7.17 -4.16
N ILE A 90 -0.77 6.61 -5.08
CA ILE A 90 0.36 5.74 -4.73
C ILE A 90 1.38 6.54 -3.89
N GLN A 91 1.68 7.78 -4.31
CA GLN A 91 2.60 8.66 -3.57
C GLN A 91 2.08 9.01 -2.17
N ALA A 92 0.79 9.32 -2.03
CA ALA A 92 0.20 9.67 -0.74
C ALA A 92 0.20 8.48 0.24
N ILE A 93 -0.08 7.27 -0.25
CA ILE A 93 0.01 6.04 0.56
C ILE A 93 1.45 5.85 1.04
N HIS A 94 2.43 5.88 0.14
CA HIS A 94 3.84 5.72 0.48
C HIS A 94 4.27 6.78 1.49
N HIS A 95 4.07 8.06 1.16
CA HIS A 95 4.44 9.17 2.03
C HIS A 95 3.86 9.03 3.44
N THR A 96 2.61 8.60 3.57
CA THR A 96 1.97 8.43 4.88
C THR A 96 2.60 7.28 5.67
N LEU A 97 2.94 6.17 5.01
CA LEU A 97 3.48 4.98 5.67
C LEU A 97 5.00 5.07 5.95
N SER A 98 5.73 5.88 5.20
CA SER A 98 7.16 6.15 5.44
C SER A 98 7.40 7.11 6.61
N ARG A 99 6.36 7.64 7.26
CA ARG A 99 6.54 8.52 8.43
C ARG A 99 6.91 7.72 9.68
N ARG A 100 7.86 8.25 10.45
CA ARG A 100 8.16 7.78 11.80
C ARG A 100 6.93 7.95 12.71
N ILE A 101 6.65 6.95 13.53
CA ILE A 101 5.64 7.08 14.58
C ILE A 101 6.14 7.92 15.75
N SER A 102 5.25 8.66 16.41
CA SER A 102 5.59 9.42 17.61
C SER A 102 5.68 8.50 18.85
N HIS A 103 6.29 9.01 19.92
CA HIS A 103 6.28 8.32 21.22
C HIS A 103 4.86 8.09 21.74
N ASP A 104 3.94 9.04 21.55
CA ASP A 104 2.56 8.88 21.98
C ASP A 104 1.84 7.80 21.16
N GLU A 105 2.08 7.74 19.85
CA GLU A 105 1.57 6.65 19.01
C GLU A 105 2.11 5.30 19.49
N TRP A 106 3.39 5.22 19.83
CA TRP A 106 4.01 4.01 20.37
C TRP A 106 3.41 3.58 21.71
N HIS A 107 3.23 4.50 22.66
CA HIS A 107 2.69 4.18 23.99
C HIS A 107 1.22 3.76 23.97
N ARG A 108 0.45 4.15 22.95
CA ARG A 108 -0.93 3.67 22.76
C ARG A 108 -1.02 2.22 22.31
N LEU A 109 0.06 1.65 21.76
CA LEU A 109 0.12 0.25 21.36
C LEU A 109 0.22 -0.64 22.59
N SER A 110 -0.49 -1.77 22.58
CA SER A 110 -0.28 -2.82 23.57
C SER A 110 1.15 -3.36 23.52
N LEU A 111 1.66 -3.89 24.63
CA LEU A 111 3.00 -4.51 24.69
C LEU A 111 3.19 -5.58 23.61
N LYS A 112 2.14 -6.40 23.37
CA LYS A 112 2.16 -7.42 22.30
C LYS A 112 2.30 -6.81 20.90
N GLN A 113 1.71 -5.65 20.63
CA GLN A 113 1.89 -4.96 19.36
C GLN A 113 3.30 -4.38 19.26
N GLN A 114 3.79 -3.75 20.32
CA GLN A 114 5.15 -3.19 20.39
C GLN A 114 6.21 -4.27 20.10
N ASP A 115 6.10 -5.45 20.73
CA ASP A 115 7.03 -6.57 20.51
C ASP A 115 7.05 -7.03 19.06
N ARG A 116 5.87 -7.16 18.44
CA ARG A 116 5.75 -7.59 17.04
C ARG A 116 6.32 -6.56 16.07
N ILE A 117 6.08 -5.27 16.34
CA ILE A 117 6.60 -4.17 15.51
C ILE A 117 8.11 -4.07 15.65
N LYS A 118 8.64 -4.25 16.87
CA LYS A 118 10.09 -4.26 17.11
C LYS A 118 10.78 -5.33 16.27
N ILE A 119 10.23 -6.55 16.20
CA ILE A 119 10.76 -7.62 15.33
C ILE A 119 10.78 -7.18 13.86
N VAL A 120 9.71 -6.55 13.37
CA VAL A 120 9.62 -6.07 11.98
C VAL A 120 10.62 -4.95 11.69
N PHE A 121 10.72 -3.98 12.60
CA PHE A 121 11.70 -2.89 12.55
C PHE A 121 13.15 -3.43 12.54
N ASP A 122 13.48 -4.35 13.46
CA ASP A 122 14.80 -4.95 13.56
C ASP A 122 15.14 -5.71 12.27
N ASN A 123 14.18 -6.45 11.69
CA ASN A 123 14.35 -7.13 10.41
C ASN A 123 14.58 -6.13 9.26
N ARG A 124 13.80 -5.04 9.17
CA ARG A 124 13.99 -3.99 8.16
C ARG A 124 15.41 -3.44 8.24
N CYS A 125 15.89 -3.10 9.43
CA CYS A 125 17.23 -2.57 9.59
C CYS A 125 18.35 -3.60 9.44
N ALA A 126 18.08 -4.90 9.64
CA ALA A 126 19.04 -5.95 9.32
C ALA A 126 19.28 -6.08 7.81
N MET A 127 18.23 -5.87 7.00
CA MET A 127 18.25 -5.97 5.54
C MET A 127 18.63 -4.66 4.81
N ALA A 128 18.59 -3.52 5.49
CA ALA A 128 18.98 -2.24 4.92
C ALA A 128 20.46 -2.20 4.54
N GLU A 129 20.79 -1.55 3.42
CA GLU A 129 22.17 -1.30 2.98
C GLU A 129 22.95 -0.51 4.03
N ASN A 130 22.33 0.54 4.58
CA ASN A 130 22.88 1.31 5.70
C ASN A 130 22.02 1.14 6.96
N ARG A 131 22.50 0.28 7.86
CA ARG A 131 21.80 -0.06 9.11
C ARG A 131 21.70 1.10 10.09
N GLU A 132 22.70 1.97 10.13
CA GLU A 132 22.73 3.12 11.03
C GLU A 132 21.67 4.14 10.63
N VAL A 133 21.57 4.43 9.33
CA VAL A 133 20.53 5.30 8.76
C VAL A 133 19.15 4.71 9.04
N CYS A 134 18.93 3.42 8.75
CA CYS A 134 17.64 2.76 9.05
C CYS A 134 17.27 2.85 10.53
N ARG A 135 18.22 2.64 11.44
CA ARG A 135 17.97 2.76 12.88
C ARG A 135 17.66 4.20 13.27
N SER A 136 18.34 5.17 12.64
CA SER A 136 18.09 6.58 12.87
C SER A 136 16.70 7.01 12.41
N ASP A 137 16.12 6.36 11.39
CA ASP A 137 14.74 6.58 10.93
C ASP A 137 13.70 6.14 11.97
N GLY A 138 14.07 5.25 12.89
CA GLY A 138 13.19 4.71 13.91
C GLY A 138 12.07 3.85 13.32
N VAL A 139 11.07 3.57 14.15
CA VAL A 139 9.89 2.79 13.72
C VAL A 139 9.03 3.64 12.79
N LEU A 140 8.76 3.12 11.60
CA LEU A 140 7.90 3.75 10.61
C LEU A 140 6.48 3.20 10.69
N ARG A 141 5.50 3.95 10.21
CA ARG A 141 4.10 3.50 10.13
C ARG A 141 3.94 2.22 9.30
N VAL A 142 4.79 2.02 8.28
CA VAL A 142 4.85 0.76 7.52
C VAL A 142 5.30 -0.44 8.37
N ASP A 143 6.13 -0.24 9.41
CA ASP A 143 6.50 -1.33 10.32
C ASP A 143 5.29 -1.80 11.16
N CYS A 144 4.31 -0.90 11.37
CA CYS A 144 3.09 -1.17 12.12
C CYS A 144 2.07 -2.03 11.34
N VAL A 145 2.17 -2.14 10.01
CA VAL A 145 1.33 -3.05 9.22
C VAL A 145 1.84 -4.50 9.22
N LEU A 146 2.95 -4.76 9.93
CA LEU A 146 3.57 -6.06 10.14
C LEU A 146 3.92 -6.74 8.82
N TYR A 147 3.25 -7.85 8.52
CA TYR A 147 3.48 -8.64 7.31
C TYR A 147 2.52 -8.29 6.16
N HIS A 148 1.58 -7.36 6.36
CA HIS A 148 0.64 -6.92 5.33
C HIS A 148 1.21 -5.73 4.58
N THR A 149 2.38 -5.92 3.94
CA THR A 149 3.11 -4.82 3.31
C THR A 149 2.80 -4.67 1.83
N TRP A 150 2.00 -5.56 1.23
CA TRP A 150 1.74 -5.54 -0.21
C TRP A 150 0.41 -4.85 -0.50
N PHE A 151 0.41 -3.96 -1.49
CA PHE A 151 -0.80 -3.34 -2.00
C PHE A 151 -1.75 -4.42 -2.56
N ALA A 152 -3.02 -4.35 -2.17
CA ALA A 152 -4.06 -5.24 -2.67
C ALA A 152 -5.19 -4.48 -3.39
N GLY A 153 -5.16 -3.15 -3.41
CA GLY A 153 -6.17 -2.31 -4.06
C GLY A 153 -6.97 -1.45 -3.10
N LEU A 154 -7.86 -0.66 -3.68
CA LEU A 154 -8.81 0.23 -3.05
C LEU A 154 -10.24 -0.21 -3.38
N SER A 155 -11.13 -0.15 -2.40
CA SER A 155 -12.57 -0.28 -2.57
C SER A 155 -13.27 1.00 -2.11
N VAL A 156 -14.44 1.32 -2.66
CA VAL A 156 -15.20 2.49 -2.20
C VAL A 156 -15.82 2.19 -0.85
N SER A 157 -15.69 3.12 0.09
CA SER A 157 -16.32 3.00 1.40
C SER A 157 -17.84 3.25 1.28
N PRO A 158 -18.69 2.34 1.77
CA PRO A 158 -20.12 2.55 1.73
C PRO A 158 -20.54 3.64 2.73
N GLY A 159 -21.21 4.68 2.24
CA GLY A 159 -21.80 5.73 3.09
C GLY A 159 -20.83 6.81 3.54
N LEU A 160 -19.58 6.82 3.04
CA LEU A 160 -18.62 7.91 3.25
C LEU A 160 -18.26 8.55 1.92
N ASP A 161 -18.43 9.87 1.85
CA ASP A 161 -18.15 10.63 0.64
C ASP A 161 -16.66 10.61 0.32
N ASN A 162 -16.35 10.43 -0.97
CA ASN A 162 -14.99 10.50 -1.52
C ASN A 162 -13.97 9.67 -0.72
N THR A 163 -14.40 8.52 -0.17
CA THR A 163 -13.58 7.71 0.72
C THR A 163 -13.39 6.32 0.14
N CYS A 164 -12.14 5.88 0.11
CA CYS A 164 -11.75 4.53 -0.26
C CYS A 164 -11.14 3.79 0.94
N ILE A 165 -11.31 2.49 0.97
CA ILE A 165 -10.68 1.58 1.92
C ILE A 165 -9.49 0.93 1.20
N LEU A 166 -8.31 1.07 1.78
CA LEU A 166 -7.07 0.43 1.34
C LEU A 166 -6.99 -0.98 1.89
N SER A 167 -7.00 -1.95 0.99
CA SER A 167 -6.75 -3.36 1.29
C SER A 167 -5.27 -3.66 1.14
N LEU A 168 -4.71 -4.35 2.14
CA LEU A 168 -3.34 -4.85 2.13
C LEU A 168 -3.32 -6.37 2.15
N ARG A 169 -2.23 -6.95 1.66
CA ARG A 169 -1.99 -8.39 1.69
C ARG A 169 -0.58 -8.70 2.14
N ARG A 170 -0.36 -9.96 2.49
CA ARG A 170 0.99 -10.47 2.73
C ARG A 170 1.66 -10.82 1.39
N PRO A 171 3.00 -10.74 1.30
CA PRO A 171 3.70 -11.39 0.20
C PRO A 171 3.26 -12.85 0.16
N ARG A 172 2.80 -13.33 -1.00
CA ARG A 172 2.64 -14.77 -1.19
C ARG A 172 4.04 -15.32 -1.37
N GLU A 173 4.40 -16.37 -0.64
CA GLU A 173 5.58 -17.16 -1.01
C GLU A 173 5.39 -17.55 -2.47
N LEU A 174 6.34 -17.17 -3.34
CA LEU A 174 6.43 -17.74 -4.68
C LEU A 174 6.50 -19.25 -4.45
N ALA A 175 5.40 -19.95 -4.72
CA ALA A 175 5.42 -21.40 -4.69
C ALA A 175 6.60 -21.83 -5.57
N PRO A 176 7.49 -22.72 -5.09
CA PRO A 176 8.57 -23.21 -5.93
C PRO A 176 7.92 -23.75 -7.20
N SER A 177 8.33 -23.24 -8.35
CA SER A 177 7.93 -23.75 -9.65
C SER A 177 8.04 -25.27 -9.60
N SER A 178 6.89 -25.96 -9.63
CA SER A 178 6.86 -27.43 -9.61
C SER A 178 7.88 -27.94 -10.63
N PRO A 179 8.80 -28.84 -10.26
CA PRO A 179 9.70 -29.43 -11.24
C PRO A 179 8.82 -30.17 -12.25
N VAL A 180 8.98 -29.81 -13.52
CA VAL A 180 8.40 -30.51 -14.66
C VAL A 180 8.75 -32.00 -14.48
N ARG A 181 7.77 -32.82 -14.14
CA ARG A 181 7.92 -34.28 -14.21
C ARG A 181 7.91 -34.64 -15.69
N LEU A 182 9.09 -34.84 -16.25
CA LEU A 182 9.25 -35.60 -17.49
C LEU A 182 8.90 -37.06 -17.15
N SER A 183 7.83 -37.55 -17.73
CA SER A 183 7.48 -38.98 -17.83
C SER A 183 7.53 -39.39 -19.29
#